data_AF-A0A7S1MZW5-F1
#
_entry.id   AF-A0A7S1MZW5-F1
#
_cell.length_a   1.000
_cell.length_b   1.000
_cell.length_c   1.000
_cell.angle_alpha   90.00
_cell.angle_beta   90.00
_cell.angle_gamma   90.00
#
_symmetry.space_group_name_H-M   'P 1'
#
loop_
_entity.id
_entity.type
_entity.pdbx_description
1 polymer ?
#
loop_
_entity_poly.entity_id
_entity_poly.type
_entity_poly.pdbx_seq_one_letter_code
_entity_poly.pdbx_strand_id
1 'polypeptide(L)'
;SDRGRFVGQKRSVVDKNLGPLVKTVMTRCIHCTRCVRYATEVAGVQDLGVTGRGGASEIGTYVEKLMESEMSGNVIDLCPVGALTSKPYAFTARQWELKPTESVDVSDALGCNIRIDTRGTEVMRILPRNNEAVNEDWISDKARFQYDGLQRQRLNVP
;
A
#
# COMPACT_ATOMS: atom_id res chain seq x y z
N SER A 1 28.73 -9.79 12.98
CA SER A 1 28.24 -9.13 14.22
C SER A 1 26.81 -8.69 13.96
N ASP A 2 25.92 -9.01 14.88
CA ASP A 2 24.48 -8.75 14.93
C ASP A 2 24.12 -7.33 15.45
N ARG A 3 25.12 -6.50 15.78
CA ARG A 3 24.93 -5.20 16.46
C ARG A 3 25.22 -4.00 15.55
N GLY A 4 24.44 -2.93 15.74
CA GLY A 4 24.66 -1.63 15.09
C GLY A 4 25.79 -0.83 15.76
N ARG A 5 26.68 -0.23 14.95
CA ARG A 5 27.81 0.58 15.43
C ARG A 5 27.58 2.09 15.40
N PHE A 6 26.51 2.55 14.76
CA PHE A 6 26.26 3.97 14.50
C PHE A 6 25.60 4.66 15.71
N VAL A 7 26.26 5.68 16.25
CA VAL A 7 25.81 6.47 17.42
C VAL A 7 25.51 7.95 17.06
N GLY A 8 25.65 8.33 15.79
CA GLY A 8 25.35 9.69 15.34
C GLY A 8 23.85 10.00 15.24
N GLN A 9 23.53 11.26 14.97
CA GLN A 9 22.15 11.65 14.69
C GLN A 9 21.67 11.01 13.38
N LYS A 10 20.55 10.30 13.44
CA LYS A 10 19.90 9.76 12.24
C LYS A 10 19.15 10.88 11.52
N ARG A 11 19.13 10.83 10.19
CA ARG A 11 18.27 11.72 9.41
C ARG A 11 16.80 11.46 9.70
N SER A 12 16.01 12.51 9.66
CA SER A 12 14.55 12.48 9.65
C SER A 12 14.06 13.19 8.39
N VAL A 13 12.92 12.75 7.89
CA VAL A 13 12.30 13.28 6.68
C VAL A 13 10.84 13.54 6.97
N VAL A 14 10.32 14.67 6.50
CA VAL A 14 8.91 15.05 6.65
C VAL A 14 8.03 14.10 5.83
N ASP A 15 6.86 13.76 6.37
CA ASP A 15 5.89 12.90 5.70
C ASP A 15 5.12 13.67 4.63
N LYS A 16 4.85 13.03 3.48
CA LYS A 16 4.21 13.67 2.33
C LYS A 16 2.76 13.21 2.23
N ASN A 17 1.86 14.09 1.81
CA ASN A 17 0.48 13.68 1.61
C ASN A 17 0.29 13.08 0.20
N LEU A 18 0.32 11.75 0.08
CA LEU A 18 0.12 11.04 -1.20
C LEU A 18 -1.35 10.69 -1.49
N GLY A 19 -2.30 11.01 -0.61
CA GLY A 19 -3.69 10.56 -0.79
C GLY A 19 -4.40 10.14 0.49
N PRO A 20 -5.70 9.89 0.41
CA PRO A 20 -6.46 9.25 1.49
C PRO A 20 -6.16 7.75 1.63
N LEU A 21 -5.59 7.11 0.61
CA LEU A 21 -5.37 5.65 0.58
C LEU A 21 -4.00 5.24 1.12
N VAL A 22 -2.93 5.92 0.68
CA VAL A 22 -1.55 5.61 1.06
C VAL A 22 -1.08 6.53 2.18
N LYS A 23 -0.73 5.96 3.33
CA LYS A 23 -0.06 6.64 4.43
C LYS A 23 1.45 6.58 4.20
N THR A 24 2.11 7.73 4.31
CA THR A 24 3.57 7.81 4.21
C THR A 24 4.22 8.01 5.57
N VAL A 25 5.33 7.33 5.80
CA VAL A 25 6.29 7.61 6.88
C VAL A 25 7.68 7.61 6.26
N MET A 26 8.09 8.75 5.69
CA MET A 26 9.25 8.83 4.78
C MET A 26 10.59 8.66 5.50
N THR A 27 10.63 8.91 6.81
CA THR A 27 11.80 8.60 7.65
C THR A 27 12.19 7.12 7.61
N ARG A 28 11.24 6.21 7.32
CA ARG A 28 11.49 4.76 7.20
C ARG A 28 11.96 4.34 5.80
N CYS A 29 11.85 5.23 4.81
CA CYS A 29 12.15 4.89 3.42
C CYS A 29 13.66 4.69 3.22
N ILE A 30 14.02 3.55 2.63
CA ILE A 30 15.41 3.20 2.31
C ILE A 30 15.85 3.63 0.91
N HIS A 31 15.00 4.38 0.19
CA HIS A 31 15.32 4.95 -1.13
C HIS A 31 15.61 3.91 -2.21
N CYS A 32 14.96 2.74 -2.14
CA CYS A 32 15.11 1.65 -3.12
C CYS A 32 14.46 1.91 -4.48
N THR A 33 13.78 3.06 -4.65
CA THR A 33 13.08 3.53 -5.86
C THR A 33 12.06 2.57 -6.49
N ARG A 34 11.64 1.50 -5.79
CA ARG A 34 10.63 0.55 -6.30
C ARG A 34 9.28 1.22 -6.58
N CYS A 35 8.79 2.04 -5.65
CA CYS A 35 7.53 2.77 -5.82
C CYS A 35 7.56 3.78 -6.97
N VAL A 36 8.69 4.45 -7.18
CA VAL A 36 8.89 5.40 -8.29
C VAL A 36 8.81 4.69 -9.64
N ARG A 37 9.50 3.55 -9.76
CA ARG A 37 9.45 2.70 -10.97
C ARG A 37 8.05 2.16 -11.21
N TYR A 38 7.39 1.62 -10.18
CA TYR A 38 6.02 1.14 -10.31
C TYR A 38 5.04 2.21 -10.79
N ALA A 39 5.12 3.40 -10.20
CA ALA A 39 4.26 4.52 -10.60
C ALA A 39 4.45 4.86 -12.08
N THR A 40 5.70 4.88 -12.55
CA THR A 40 6.06 5.22 -13.93
C THR A 40 5.73 4.12 -14.93
N GLU A 41 6.06 2.87 -14.61
CA GLU A 41 6.05 1.74 -15.54
C GLU A 41 4.71 1.00 -15.55
N VAL A 42 4.10 0.78 -14.38
CA VAL A 42 2.88 -0.04 -14.23
C VAL A 42 1.65 0.82 -14.06
N ALA A 43 1.67 1.78 -13.12
CA ALA A 43 0.53 2.66 -12.91
C ALA A 43 0.38 3.72 -14.04
N GLY A 44 1.44 3.93 -14.83
CA GLY A 44 1.45 4.90 -15.93
C GLY A 44 1.37 6.36 -15.48
N VAL A 45 1.61 6.64 -14.19
CA VAL A 45 1.52 7.98 -13.60
C VAL A 45 2.88 8.41 -13.06
N GLN A 46 3.43 9.49 -13.61
CA GLN A 46 4.76 10.01 -13.27
C GLN A 46 4.73 10.99 -12.09
N ASP A 47 3.98 10.66 -11.04
CA ASP A 47 3.81 11.55 -9.88
C ASP A 47 4.93 11.38 -8.84
N LEU A 48 5.42 10.16 -8.65
CA LEU A 48 6.49 9.86 -7.72
C LEU A 48 7.85 10.06 -8.37
N GLY A 49 8.73 10.79 -7.69
CA GLY A 49 10.11 10.98 -8.08
C GLY A 49 11.07 10.89 -6.90
N VAL A 50 12.35 11.05 -7.21
CA VAL A 50 13.41 11.26 -6.21
C VAL A 50 13.82 12.73 -6.30
N THR A 51 13.65 13.46 -5.21
CA THR A 51 14.05 14.86 -5.09
C THR A 51 15.28 14.97 -4.19
N GLY A 52 16.18 15.91 -4.50
CA GLY A 52 17.42 16.09 -3.74
C GLY A 52 18.53 15.12 -4.13
N ARG A 53 19.59 15.05 -3.31
CA ARG A 53 20.78 14.22 -3.57
C ARG A 53 21.44 13.78 -2.26
N GLY A 54 22.09 12.61 -2.30
CA GLY A 54 22.85 12.07 -1.18
C GLY A 54 21.95 11.72 0.02
N GLY A 55 22.40 12.01 1.23
CA GLY A 55 21.64 11.71 2.47
C GLY A 55 20.32 12.50 2.59
N ALA A 56 20.20 13.62 1.87
CA ALA A 56 19.01 14.46 1.82
C ALA A 56 18.09 14.14 0.62
N SER A 57 18.29 12.99 -0.03
CA SER A 57 17.35 12.51 -1.04
C SER A 57 16.03 12.17 -0.37
N GLU A 58 14.92 12.43 -1.06
CA GLU A 58 13.57 12.14 -0.61
C GLU A 58 12.77 11.52 -1.76
N ILE A 59 11.93 10.55 -1.45
CA ILE A 59 10.96 9.98 -2.40
C ILE A 59 9.61 10.64 -2.12
N GLY A 60 8.92 11.07 -3.18
CA GLY A 60 7.59 11.68 -3.08
C GLY A 60 7.24 12.47 -4.34
N THR A 61 6.15 13.22 -4.25
CA THR A 61 5.80 14.25 -5.23
C THR A 61 6.56 15.53 -4.89
N TYR A 62 7.06 16.25 -5.90
CA TYR A 62 7.77 17.53 -5.66
C TYR A 62 6.81 18.63 -5.17
N VAL A 63 5.61 18.66 -5.74
CA VAL A 63 4.48 19.47 -5.29
C VAL A 63 3.54 18.62 -4.45
N GLU A 64 2.73 19.24 -3.58
CA GLU A 64 1.64 18.53 -2.90
C GLU A 64 0.61 18.08 -3.95
N LYS A 65 0.72 16.82 -4.35
CA LYS A 65 -0.15 16.19 -5.32
C LYS A 65 -0.58 14.83 -4.78
N LEU A 66 -1.87 14.55 -4.86
CA LEU A 66 -2.40 13.25 -4.49
C LEU A 66 -2.14 12.27 -5.63
N MET A 67 -1.86 11.01 -5.33
CA MET A 67 -1.76 10.00 -6.37
C MET A 67 -3.16 9.70 -6.92
N GLU A 68 -3.45 10.22 -8.11
CA GLU A 68 -4.68 9.98 -8.85
C GLU A 68 -4.43 8.85 -9.85
N SER A 69 -4.44 7.62 -9.35
CA SER A 69 -4.35 6.41 -10.17
C SER A 69 -5.26 5.33 -9.59
N GLU A 70 -5.93 4.58 -10.46
CA GLU A 70 -6.80 3.47 -10.09
C GLU A 70 -6.05 2.29 -9.44
N MET A 71 -4.72 2.27 -9.54
CA MET A 71 -3.85 1.23 -9.00
C MET A 71 -2.80 1.79 -8.02
N SER A 72 -3.08 2.95 -7.41
CA SER A 72 -2.13 3.64 -6.53
C SER A 72 -1.79 2.86 -5.27
N GLY A 73 -2.73 2.09 -4.72
CA GLY A 73 -2.60 1.32 -3.48
C GLY A 73 -1.66 0.13 -3.58
N ASN A 74 -1.33 -0.35 -4.78
CA ASN A 74 -0.36 -1.44 -4.96
C ASN A 74 1.08 -1.06 -4.56
N VAL A 75 1.39 0.25 -4.48
CA VAL A 75 2.70 0.72 -3.96
C VAL A 75 2.95 0.30 -2.52
N ILE A 76 1.89 -0.01 -1.76
CA ILE A 76 1.96 -0.47 -0.38
C ILE A 76 2.61 -1.85 -0.31
N ASP A 77 2.21 -2.77 -1.19
CA ASP A 77 2.72 -4.14 -1.18
C ASP A 77 4.15 -4.21 -1.73
N LEU A 78 4.46 -3.31 -2.66
CA LEU A 78 5.80 -3.22 -3.24
C LEU A 78 6.83 -2.64 -2.26
N CYS A 79 6.39 -1.85 -1.27
CA CYS A 79 7.29 -1.19 -0.34
C CYS A 79 7.95 -2.22 0.59
N PRO A 80 9.28 -2.42 0.52
CA PRO A 80 9.96 -3.43 1.35
C PRO A 80 10.02 -3.03 2.83
N VAL A 81 9.58 -1.82 3.16
CA VAL A 81 9.61 -1.22 4.50
C VAL A 81 8.25 -0.60 4.79
N GLY A 82 7.94 -0.36 6.07
CA GLY A 82 6.69 0.32 6.47
C GLY A 82 6.72 1.84 6.23
N ALA A 83 7.28 2.29 5.11
CA ALA A 83 7.29 3.70 4.70
C ALA A 83 6.04 4.07 3.90
N LEU A 84 5.51 3.15 3.08
CA LEU A 84 4.22 3.28 2.42
C LEU A 84 3.31 2.20 2.98
N THR A 85 2.23 2.59 3.64
CA THR A 85 1.27 1.66 4.25
C THR A 85 -0.16 2.08 3.91
N SER A 86 -1.11 1.15 3.97
CA SER A 86 -2.53 1.50 3.85
C SER A 86 -2.95 2.45 4.98
N LYS A 87 -3.56 3.58 4.63
CA LYS A 87 -4.13 4.55 5.58
C LYS A 87 -5.44 4.03 6.19
N PRO A 88 -6.39 3.42 5.42
CA PRO A 88 -7.59 2.81 6.00
C PRO A 88 -7.30 1.65 6.98
N TYR A 89 -6.25 0.88 6.72
CA TYR A 89 -5.81 -0.24 7.58
C TYR A 89 -4.85 0.21 8.70
N ALA A 90 -4.53 1.50 8.81
CA ALA A 90 -3.49 1.97 9.72
C ALA A 90 -3.82 1.62 11.18
N PHE A 91 -2.97 0.78 11.79
CA PHE A 91 -3.01 0.40 13.20
C PHE A 91 -4.23 -0.42 13.65
N THR A 92 -4.98 -1.05 12.73
CA THR A 92 -6.17 -1.84 13.09
C THR A 92 -5.84 -3.29 13.52
N ALA A 93 -4.84 -3.93 12.89
CA ALA A 93 -4.39 -5.28 13.22
C ALA A 93 -2.90 -5.52 12.91
N ARG A 94 -2.38 -6.67 13.33
CA ARG A 94 -1.00 -7.13 13.06
C ARG A 94 -0.98 -8.37 12.18
N GLN A 95 0.10 -8.55 11.42
CA GLN A 95 0.23 -9.60 10.41
C GLN A 95 -0.07 -11.01 10.95
N TRP A 96 0.39 -11.32 12.17
CA TRP A 96 0.24 -12.65 12.78
C TRP A 96 -1.15 -12.90 13.38
N GLU A 97 -1.97 -11.86 13.55
CA GLU A 97 -3.35 -11.99 14.05
C GLU A 97 -4.33 -12.37 12.92
N LEU A 98 -3.91 -12.19 11.67
CA LEU A 98 -4.78 -12.31 10.51
C LEU A 98 -4.85 -13.74 10.01
N LYS A 99 -6.07 -14.23 9.80
CA LYS A 99 -6.32 -15.48 9.09
C LYS A 99 -6.49 -15.19 7.60
N PRO A 100 -5.59 -15.67 6.73
CA PRO A 100 -5.73 -15.52 5.29
C PRO A 100 -6.79 -16.46 4.75
N THR A 101 -7.61 -15.97 3.82
CA THR A 101 -8.54 -16.78 3.03
C THR A 101 -8.41 -16.39 1.57
N GLU A 102 -8.13 -17.36 0.71
CA GLU A 102 -8.01 -17.13 -0.73
C GLU A 102 -9.39 -17.01 -1.37
N SER A 103 -9.57 -16.01 -2.22
CA SER A 103 -10.84 -15.71 -2.87
C SER A 103 -10.62 -15.00 -4.20
N VAL A 104 -11.70 -14.50 -4.80
CA VAL A 104 -11.72 -13.79 -6.08
C VAL A 104 -12.51 -12.49 -5.89
N ASP A 105 -12.01 -11.41 -6.47
CA ASP A 105 -12.70 -10.13 -6.44
C ASP A 105 -13.94 -10.13 -7.34
N VAL A 106 -14.97 -9.42 -6.92
CA VAL A 106 -16.24 -9.24 -7.64
C VAL A 106 -16.57 -7.76 -7.86
N SER A 107 -15.64 -6.85 -7.56
CA SER A 107 -15.85 -5.40 -7.69
C SER A 107 -15.84 -4.92 -9.15
N ASP A 108 -15.18 -5.67 -10.02
CA ASP A 108 -15.12 -5.49 -11.46
C ASP A 108 -15.25 -6.84 -12.20
N ALA A 109 -15.35 -6.77 -13.53
CA ALA A 109 -15.47 -7.96 -14.37
C ALA A 109 -14.14 -8.67 -14.64
N LEU A 110 -13.02 -8.19 -14.07
CA LEU A 110 -11.71 -8.79 -14.26
C LEU A 110 -11.56 -10.07 -13.42
N GLY A 111 -12.23 -10.12 -12.26
CA GLY A 111 -12.19 -11.30 -11.39
C GLY A 111 -10.79 -11.54 -10.82
N CYS A 112 -10.16 -10.49 -10.31
CA CYS A 112 -8.78 -10.58 -9.79
C CYS A 112 -8.68 -11.59 -8.65
N ASN A 113 -7.58 -12.35 -8.61
CA ASN A 113 -7.34 -13.25 -7.48
C ASN A 113 -6.90 -12.44 -6.26
N ILE A 114 -7.62 -12.62 -5.15
CA ILE A 114 -7.39 -11.87 -3.91
C ILE A 114 -7.20 -12.81 -2.72
N ARG A 115 -6.55 -12.26 -1.70
CA ARG A 115 -6.43 -12.83 -0.37
C ARG A 115 -7.12 -11.90 0.60
N ILE A 116 -8.16 -12.41 1.25
CA ILE A 116 -8.93 -11.71 2.27
C ILE A 116 -8.31 -12.05 3.62
N ASP A 117 -7.75 -11.05 4.29
CA ASP A 117 -7.22 -11.20 5.63
C ASP A 117 -8.29 -10.83 6.65
N THR A 118 -8.72 -11.81 7.45
CA THR A 118 -9.78 -11.67 8.45
C THR A 118 -9.22 -11.73 9.87
N ARG A 119 -9.90 -11.07 10.81
CA ARG A 119 -9.68 -11.24 12.24
C ARG A 119 -11.02 -11.44 12.93
N GLY A 120 -11.26 -12.66 13.42
CA GLY A 120 -12.57 -13.03 13.93
C GLY A 120 -13.62 -13.00 12.83
N THR A 121 -14.65 -12.18 12.98
CA THR A 121 -15.76 -12.03 12.03
C THR A 121 -15.56 -10.89 11.02
N GLU A 122 -14.54 -10.06 11.21
CA GLU A 122 -14.32 -8.85 10.42
C GLU A 122 -13.22 -9.04 9.37
N VAL A 123 -13.46 -8.49 8.18
CA VAL A 123 -12.45 -8.37 7.13
C VAL A 123 -11.59 -7.16 7.44
N MET A 124 -10.30 -7.38 7.65
CA MET A 124 -9.39 -6.31 8.07
C MET A 124 -8.71 -5.64 6.88
N ARG A 125 -8.32 -6.41 5.86
CA ARG A 125 -7.75 -5.91 4.60
C ARG A 125 -7.86 -6.95 3.49
N ILE A 126 -7.69 -6.48 2.26
CA ILE A 126 -7.60 -7.32 1.06
C ILE A 126 -6.21 -7.12 0.44
N LEU A 127 -5.55 -8.22 0.09
CA LEU A 127 -4.28 -8.27 -0.61
C LEU A 127 -4.44 -8.98 -1.96
N PRO A 128 -3.60 -8.68 -2.96
CA PRO A 128 -3.55 -9.46 -4.19
C PRO A 128 -3.01 -10.87 -3.92
N ARG A 129 -3.46 -11.83 -4.73
CA ARG A 129 -2.84 -13.16 -4.84
C ARG A 129 -2.28 -13.30 -6.24
N ASN A 130 -1.08 -13.88 -6.35
CA ASN A 130 -0.41 -14.03 -7.63
C ASN A 130 -1.25 -14.91 -8.58
N ASN A 131 -1.52 -14.40 -9.78
CA ASN A 131 -2.05 -15.16 -10.90
C ASN A 131 -1.62 -14.52 -12.23
N GLU A 132 -0.59 -15.09 -12.84
CA GLU A 132 -0.01 -14.63 -14.12
C GLU A 132 -1.03 -14.50 -15.26
N ALA A 133 -2.12 -15.28 -15.25
CA ALA A 133 -3.11 -15.25 -16.32
C ALA A 133 -4.14 -14.11 -16.22
N VAL A 134 -4.28 -13.47 -15.05
CA VAL A 134 -5.34 -12.49 -14.79
C VAL A 134 -4.78 -11.16 -14.31
N ASN A 135 -4.17 -11.16 -13.12
CA ASN A 135 -3.85 -9.94 -12.41
C ASN A 135 -2.37 -9.82 -12.04
N GLU A 136 -1.54 -10.82 -12.39
CA GLU A 136 -0.17 -10.96 -11.92
C GLU A 136 -0.14 -10.81 -10.40
N ASP A 137 0.38 -9.69 -9.87
CA ASP A 137 0.38 -9.35 -8.44
C ASP A 137 -0.43 -8.07 -8.11
N TRP A 138 -1.17 -7.53 -9.05
CA TRP A 138 -1.83 -6.23 -8.93
C TRP A 138 -3.32 -6.35 -8.74
N ILE A 139 -3.92 -5.40 -8.02
CA ILE A 139 -5.38 -5.24 -7.89
C ILE A 139 -5.76 -3.77 -7.99
N SER A 140 -6.99 -3.48 -8.38
CA SER A 140 -7.50 -2.10 -8.37
C SER A 140 -7.66 -1.56 -6.95
N ASP A 141 -7.61 -0.24 -6.80
CA ASP A 141 -7.84 0.42 -5.51
C ASP A 141 -9.26 0.18 -4.99
N LYS A 142 -10.22 0.05 -5.92
CA LYS A 142 -11.58 -0.41 -5.60
C LYS A 142 -11.55 -1.78 -4.91
N ALA A 143 -10.93 -2.77 -5.55
CA ALA A 143 -10.83 -4.13 -5.00
C ALA A 143 -10.12 -4.14 -3.64
N ARG A 144 -9.07 -3.32 -3.49
CA ARG A 144 -8.23 -3.24 -2.29
C ARG A 144 -8.94 -2.61 -1.09
N PHE A 145 -9.73 -1.55 -1.30
CA PHE A 145 -10.29 -0.74 -0.21
C PHE A 145 -11.81 -0.89 -0.02
N GLN A 146 -12.51 -1.63 -0.88
CA GLN A 146 -13.96 -1.87 -0.74
C GLN A 146 -14.38 -2.60 0.54
N TYR A 147 -13.45 -3.25 1.25
CA TYR A 147 -13.76 -4.06 2.44
C TYR A 147 -14.41 -3.24 3.57
N ASP A 148 -14.16 -1.94 3.67
CA ASP A 148 -14.83 -1.04 4.62
C ASP A 148 -16.36 -1.00 4.37
N GLY A 149 -16.78 -1.14 3.11
CA GLY A 149 -18.19 -1.22 2.74
C GLY A 149 -18.89 -2.48 3.25
N LEU A 150 -18.16 -3.59 3.46
CA LEU A 150 -18.76 -4.86 3.92
C LEU A 150 -19.29 -4.78 5.36
N GLN A 151 -18.84 -3.80 6.14
CA GLN A 151 -19.27 -3.55 7.51
C GLN A 151 -20.40 -2.54 7.62
N ARG A 152 -20.73 -1.81 6.53
CA ARG A 152 -21.69 -0.70 6.55
C ARG A 152 -22.95 -1.06 5.77
N GLN A 153 -24.09 -0.55 6.23
CA GLN A 153 -25.39 -0.65 5.54
C GLN A 153 -25.79 -2.08 5.14
N ARG A 154 -25.49 -3.06 6.01
CA ARG A 154 -25.84 -4.47 5.78
C ARG A 154 -27.31 -4.73 6.11
N LEU A 155 -27.96 -5.50 5.24
CA LEU A 155 -29.29 -6.05 5.49
C LEU A 155 -29.15 -7.23 6.48
N ASN A 156 -29.59 -7.01 7.72
CA ASN A 156 -29.48 -8.01 8.79
C ASN A 156 -30.83 -8.63 9.18
N VAL A 157 -31.93 -8.06 8.70
CA VAL A 157 -33.31 -8.51 8.96
C VAL A 157 -34.07 -8.50 7.62
N PRO A 158 -34.92 -9.50 7.33
CA PRO A 158 -35.76 -9.54 6.13
C PRO A 158 -36.74 -8.36 6.01
#